data_AF-A0A0C9T171-F1
#
_entry.id   AF-A0A0C9T171-F1
#
_cell.length_a   1.000
_cell.length_b   1.000
_cell.length_c   1.000
_cell.angle_alpha   90.00
_cell.angle_beta   90.00
_cell.angle_gamma   90.00
#
_symmetry.space_group_name_H-M   'P 1'
#
loop_
_entity.id
_entity.type
_entity.pdbx_description
1 polymer ?
#
loop_
_entity_poly.entity_id
_entity_poly.type
_entity_poly.pdbx_seq_one_letter_code
_entity_poly.pdbx_strand_id
1 'polypeptide(L)'
;MKVFPQVAGIPHDVKTRRQVREELHAKSDCRPSGGQFQLPASSSEPLVAFRCAPVFRPYLEEDGKDAAFIIDTPIMYKYIQGAAPISLPTSLSHSSQDLVTISIGNHLHTTIGVPVNATGFEFSLDIRSLLAQKTAYNVSCSATYKIETSSSKTITQYFSTNTSLLYLPDTSSSVVKTDLRTGFYISFDQCLAKNLSFIDQLEVDGFNTIRPLPPYDNATIFQQVPDKTTELGLYIVYDMQTNYQNLTAVVEEIDVYSSLPNLLHWKIAREPDASSDPVTTARNTYDLIHQMDGYHPVSIVLNCEDYDFAPYVEGTDIVVQNAYPIGINATFSPVWHTECTPNFGHCSCDNCQGFVHDIKARMQTYKNRLYILGFERCMDQPSGFWQWSFLEHHSHWPAMGCYDYDFLEPWRDRYDSPKPSWNSH
;
A
#
# COMPACT_ATOMS: atom_id res chain seq x y z
N MET A 1 -3.05 -30.87 -25.44
CA MET A 1 -3.77 -31.60 -24.38
C MET A 1 -2.75 -32.08 -23.35
N LYS A 2 -2.52 -31.27 -22.30
CA LYS A 2 -1.82 -31.73 -21.09
C LYS A 2 -2.92 -31.95 -20.05
N VAL A 3 -2.95 -33.17 -19.51
CA VAL A 3 -3.87 -33.58 -18.45
C VAL A 3 -3.33 -33.00 -17.15
N PHE A 4 -4.11 -32.14 -16.50
CA PHE A 4 -3.80 -31.60 -15.18
C PHE A 4 -4.20 -32.61 -14.09
N PRO A 5 -3.44 -32.75 -12.99
CA PRO A 5 -3.85 -33.58 -11.87
C PRO A 5 -5.00 -32.90 -11.11
N GLN A 6 -5.97 -33.72 -10.70
CA GLN A 6 -7.06 -33.32 -9.82
C GLN A 6 -6.47 -32.77 -8.50
N VAL A 7 -6.84 -31.54 -8.17
CA VAL A 7 -6.63 -30.94 -6.84
C VAL A 7 -7.33 -31.84 -5.82
N ALA A 8 -6.55 -32.37 -4.87
CA ALA A 8 -7.07 -33.17 -3.77
C ALA A 8 -7.90 -32.28 -2.84
N GLY A 9 -9.06 -32.79 -2.41
CA GLY A 9 -10.08 -32.05 -1.67
C GLY A 9 -9.56 -31.31 -0.44
N ILE A 10 -9.88 -30.02 -0.38
CA ILE A 10 -9.79 -29.16 0.81
C ILE A 10 -10.75 -29.72 1.88
N PRO A 11 -10.38 -29.78 3.17
CA PRO A 11 -11.28 -30.24 4.21
C PRO A 11 -12.52 -29.34 4.29
N HIS A 12 -13.69 -29.93 4.07
CA HIS A 12 -14.98 -29.29 4.33
C HIS A 12 -15.19 -29.16 5.84
N ASP A 13 -14.79 -28.03 6.41
CA ASP A 13 -15.41 -27.54 7.64
C ASP A 13 -16.04 -26.18 7.34
N VAL A 14 -17.23 -26.21 6.74
CA VAL A 14 -18.04 -25.02 6.48
C VAL A 14 -18.60 -24.57 7.83
N LYS A 15 -17.86 -23.69 8.53
CA LYS A 15 -18.37 -23.02 9.72
C LYS A 15 -19.63 -22.24 9.33
N THR A 16 -20.72 -22.48 10.06
CA THR A 16 -21.96 -21.73 9.86
C THR A 16 -21.73 -20.24 10.16
N ARG A 17 -22.46 -19.32 9.51
CA ARG A 17 -22.40 -17.86 9.82
C ARG A 17 -22.54 -17.55 11.31
N ARG A 18 -23.25 -18.41 12.05
CA ARG A 18 -23.40 -18.33 13.51
C ARG A 18 -22.13 -18.71 14.26
N GLN A 19 -21.41 -19.74 13.83
CA GLN A 19 -20.12 -20.13 14.41
C GLN A 19 -19.02 -19.11 14.12
N VAL A 20 -19.01 -18.49 12.93
CA VAL A 20 -18.12 -17.37 12.61
C VAL A 20 -18.43 -16.15 13.51
N ARG A 21 -19.72 -15.86 13.73
CA ARG A 21 -20.17 -14.79 14.63
C ARG A 21 -19.82 -15.07 16.10
N GLU A 22 -19.94 -16.31 16.56
CA GLU A 22 -19.60 -16.73 17.93
C GLU A 22 -18.07 -16.77 18.17
N GLU A 23 -17.26 -17.11 17.16
CA GLU A 23 -15.78 -17.01 17.24
C GLU A 23 -15.28 -15.56 17.16
N LEU A 24 -15.95 -14.68 16.42
CA LEU A 24 -15.68 -13.23 16.43
C LEU A 24 -16.09 -12.58 17.75
N HIS A 25 -17.20 -13.02 18.36
CA HIS A 25 -17.56 -12.65 19.74
C HIS A 25 -16.55 -13.14 20.78
N ALA A 26 -15.83 -14.23 20.52
CA ALA A 26 -14.78 -14.75 21.41
C ALA A 26 -13.41 -14.07 21.21
N LYS A 27 -13.21 -13.32 20.12
CA LYS A 27 -11.99 -12.52 19.87
C LYS A 27 -12.05 -11.09 20.42
N SER A 28 -13.18 -10.66 20.99
CA SER A 28 -13.31 -9.33 21.60
C SER A 28 -12.73 -9.25 23.02
N ASP A 29 -11.67 -10.00 23.32
CA ASP A 29 -10.96 -9.92 24.59
C ASP A 29 -9.74 -9.00 24.43
N CYS A 30 -9.81 -7.87 25.13
CA CYS A 30 -8.95 -6.70 25.04
C CYS A 30 -7.46 -7.04 25.21
N ARG A 31 -6.63 -6.49 24.32
CA ARG A 31 -5.20 -6.24 24.61
C ARG A 31 -4.99 -4.77 25.01
N PRO A 32 -4.02 -4.48 25.89
CA PRO A 32 -3.96 -3.25 26.67
C PRO A 32 -3.57 -2.04 25.80
N SER A 33 -3.77 -0.84 26.36
CA SER A 33 -3.24 0.43 25.86
C SER A 33 -1.82 0.28 25.28
N GLY A 34 -1.70 0.42 23.97
CA GLY A 34 -0.49 0.18 23.19
C GLY A 34 -0.83 0.08 21.70
N GLY A 35 0.18 0.23 20.84
CA GLY A 35 0.03 0.13 19.38
C GLY A 35 -0.21 1.46 18.68
N GLN A 36 -0.65 2.52 19.37
CA GLN A 36 -0.80 3.83 18.72
C GLN A 36 0.52 4.34 18.14
N PHE A 37 0.47 4.87 16.94
CA PHE A 37 1.60 5.47 16.26
C PHE A 37 2.24 6.57 17.12
N GLN A 38 3.50 6.39 17.46
CA GLN A 38 4.24 7.35 18.28
C GLN A 38 4.73 8.52 17.43
N LEU A 39 4.22 9.71 17.71
CA LEU A 39 4.71 10.92 17.06
C LEU A 39 6.12 11.28 17.60
N PRO A 40 7.03 11.74 16.73
CA PRO A 40 8.39 12.08 17.12
C PRO A 40 8.40 13.33 18.01
N ALA A 41 9.27 13.32 19.02
CA ALA A 41 9.52 14.48 19.86
C ALA A 41 10.12 15.65 19.05
N SER A 42 9.87 16.87 19.51
CA SER A 42 10.46 18.08 18.91
C SER A 42 11.91 18.25 19.36
N SER A 43 12.72 18.85 18.50
CA SER A 43 14.12 19.21 18.73
C SER A 43 14.26 20.73 18.78
N SER A 44 15.03 21.26 19.72
CA SER A 44 15.44 22.67 19.72
C SER A 44 16.59 22.96 18.76
N GLU A 45 17.29 21.93 18.32
CA GLU A 45 18.42 22.01 17.38
C GLU A 45 17.98 21.56 15.98
N PRO A 46 18.52 22.16 14.91
CA PRO A 46 18.25 21.72 13.55
C PRO A 46 18.85 20.33 13.31
N LEU A 47 18.04 19.47 12.69
CA LEU A 47 18.40 18.13 12.24
C LEU A 47 18.29 18.07 10.72
N VAL A 48 19.09 17.23 10.08
CA VAL A 48 18.92 16.83 8.68
C VAL A 48 18.45 15.37 8.63
N ALA A 49 17.40 15.09 7.86
CA ALA A 49 17.03 13.72 7.55
C ALA A 49 17.57 13.34 6.18
N PHE A 50 18.77 12.79 6.14
CA PHE A 50 19.40 12.38 4.90
C PHE A 50 18.79 11.07 4.38
N ARG A 51 18.11 11.12 3.24
CA ARG A 51 17.48 9.96 2.59
C ARG A 51 17.98 9.80 1.17
N CYS A 52 18.03 8.55 0.74
CA CYS A 52 18.52 8.16 -0.57
C CYS A 52 17.76 6.90 -0.99
N ALA A 53 17.10 6.93 -2.15
CA ALA A 53 16.34 5.81 -2.66
C ALA A 53 16.27 5.84 -4.20
N PRO A 54 16.18 4.68 -4.86
CA PRO A 54 15.83 4.65 -6.28
C PRO A 54 14.43 5.25 -6.50
N VAL A 55 14.21 5.89 -7.65
CA VAL A 55 12.89 6.44 -8.04
C VAL A 55 11.88 5.32 -8.30
N PHE A 56 12.32 4.25 -8.95
CA PHE A 56 11.47 3.12 -9.32
C PHE A 56 11.94 1.83 -8.64
N ARG A 57 10.99 0.93 -8.40
CA ARG A 57 11.25 -0.44 -7.95
C ARG A 57 10.20 -1.36 -8.59
N PRO A 58 10.62 -2.41 -9.32
CA PRO A 58 11.98 -2.69 -9.82
C PRO A 58 12.37 -1.80 -11.01
N TYR A 59 13.67 -1.75 -11.32
CA TYR A 59 14.15 -1.46 -12.67
C TYR A 59 14.29 -2.78 -13.44
N LEU A 60 13.96 -2.78 -14.72
CA LEU A 60 14.18 -3.90 -15.66
C LEU A 60 15.39 -3.64 -16.56
N GLU A 61 15.93 -4.70 -17.15
CA GLU A 61 17.02 -4.62 -18.12
C GLU A 61 16.61 -3.80 -19.37
N GLU A 62 15.35 -3.86 -19.76
CA GLU A 62 14.76 -3.06 -20.85
C GLU A 62 14.53 -1.58 -20.51
N ASP A 63 14.47 -1.20 -19.23
CA ASP A 63 14.12 0.17 -18.78
C ASP A 63 15.15 1.23 -19.12
N GLY A 64 16.27 0.78 -19.66
CA GLY A 64 17.40 1.59 -19.98
C GLY A 64 18.55 1.31 -19.04
N LYS A 65 19.66 1.94 -19.38
CA LYS A 65 20.96 1.72 -18.77
C LYS A 65 21.23 2.67 -17.61
N ASP A 66 20.20 3.41 -17.19
CA ASP A 66 20.28 4.50 -16.26
C ASP A 66 19.17 4.34 -15.21
N ALA A 67 19.55 4.32 -13.93
CA ALA A 67 18.62 4.35 -12.81
C ALA A 67 18.55 5.76 -12.23
N ALA A 68 17.35 6.27 -12.00
CA ALA A 68 17.16 7.51 -11.28
C ALA A 68 17.10 7.26 -9.76
N PHE A 69 17.69 8.17 -9.00
CA PHE A 69 17.69 8.18 -7.54
C PHE A 69 17.23 9.53 -7.03
N ILE A 70 16.47 9.51 -5.93
CA ILE A 70 16.05 10.70 -5.19
C ILE A 70 16.86 10.82 -3.91
N ILE A 71 17.33 12.03 -3.65
CA ILE A 71 18.00 12.42 -2.41
C ILE A 71 17.17 13.48 -1.70
N ASP A 72 16.98 13.28 -0.40
CA ASP A 72 16.37 14.26 0.50
C ASP A 72 17.39 14.68 1.56
N THR A 73 17.51 15.99 1.77
CA THR A 73 18.30 16.63 2.83
C THR A 73 17.49 17.66 3.63
N PRO A 74 16.19 17.45 3.93
CA PRO A 74 15.36 18.44 4.61
C PRO A 74 15.92 18.76 6.01
N ILE A 75 15.93 20.05 6.33
CA ILE A 75 16.18 20.53 7.68
C ILE A 75 14.88 20.50 8.46
N MET A 76 14.92 19.93 9.66
CA MET A 76 13.75 19.81 10.52
C MET A 76 14.10 19.89 12.00
N TYR A 77 13.05 19.97 12.81
CA TYR A 77 13.12 20.12 14.26
C TYR A 77 12.32 19.01 14.97
N LYS A 78 12.37 17.79 14.41
CA LYS A 78 11.71 16.60 14.97
C LYS A 78 12.62 15.40 14.86
N TYR A 79 12.71 14.60 15.92
CA TYR A 79 13.50 13.38 15.95
C TYR A 79 12.80 12.25 15.19
N ILE A 80 12.86 12.31 13.86
CA ILE A 80 12.36 11.25 12.98
C ILE A 80 13.46 10.22 12.67
N GLN A 81 13.06 9.08 12.10
CA GLN A 81 14.01 8.03 11.72
C GLN A 81 15.04 8.56 10.70
N GLY A 82 16.32 8.34 11.01
CA GLY A 82 17.45 8.78 10.19
C GLY A 82 17.83 10.26 10.30
N ALA A 83 17.14 11.05 11.14
CA ALA A 83 17.50 12.45 11.37
C ALA A 83 18.74 12.57 12.27
N ALA A 84 19.68 13.44 11.91
CA ALA A 84 20.90 13.70 12.66
C ALA A 84 21.15 15.20 12.83
N PRO A 85 21.79 15.65 13.92
CA PRO A 85 22.11 17.06 14.13
C PRO A 85 22.97 17.66 13.02
N ILE A 86 22.57 18.84 12.52
CA ILE A 86 23.30 19.59 11.51
C ILE A 86 23.62 20.99 12.05
N SER A 87 24.85 21.45 11.87
CA SER A 87 25.21 22.83 12.17
C SER A 87 24.81 23.70 10.99
N LEU A 88 24.20 24.87 11.21
CA LEU A 88 23.84 25.76 10.09
C LEU A 88 24.69 27.04 10.16
N PRO A 89 25.08 27.61 9.01
CA PRO A 89 25.84 28.86 8.99
C PRO A 89 24.99 30.01 9.57
N THR A 90 25.65 30.92 10.29
CA THR A 90 25.02 32.12 10.88
C THR A 90 24.71 33.22 9.85
N SER A 91 25.24 33.10 8.63
CA SER A 91 25.03 34.01 7.49
C SER A 91 24.70 33.21 6.23
N LEU A 92 23.60 33.56 5.56
CA LEU A 92 23.03 32.89 4.37
C LEU A 92 23.82 33.13 3.06
N SER A 93 25.09 33.54 3.12
CA SER A 93 25.79 34.13 1.97
C SER A 93 26.32 33.14 0.92
N HIS A 94 26.14 31.83 1.09
CA HIS A 94 26.49 30.86 0.05
C HIS A 94 25.45 29.73 -0.03
N SER A 95 25.11 29.30 -1.25
CA SER A 95 24.40 28.06 -1.51
C SER A 95 25.29 26.90 -1.06
N SER A 96 25.12 26.45 0.18
CA SER A 96 25.83 25.28 0.65
C SER A 96 25.27 24.04 -0.07
N GLN A 97 26.17 23.28 -0.68
CA GLN A 97 25.86 22.01 -1.30
C GLN A 97 26.52 20.90 -0.48
N ASP A 98 25.75 19.85 -0.21
CA ASP A 98 26.26 18.59 0.28
C ASP A 98 26.88 17.83 -0.89
N LEU A 99 28.12 17.35 -0.72
CA LEU A 99 28.68 16.39 -1.65
C LEU A 99 28.16 15.02 -1.25
N VAL A 100 27.22 14.51 -2.04
CA VAL A 100 26.62 13.19 -1.83
C VAL A 100 27.29 12.19 -2.74
N THR A 101 27.82 11.14 -2.12
CA THR A 101 28.51 10.03 -2.75
C THR A 101 27.65 8.78 -2.61
N ILE A 102 27.32 8.16 -3.74
CA ILE A 102 26.50 6.95 -3.82
C ILE A 102 27.34 5.82 -4.36
N SER A 103 27.31 4.69 -3.66
CA SER A 103 28.07 3.50 -3.96
C SER A 103 27.16 2.28 -4.05
N ILE A 104 27.27 1.50 -5.12
CA ILE A 104 26.51 0.25 -5.30
C ILE A 104 27.50 -0.91 -5.26
N GLY A 105 27.56 -1.59 -4.12
CA GLY A 105 28.59 -2.58 -3.82
C GLY A 105 29.99 -2.08 -4.17
N ASN A 106 30.76 -2.90 -4.89
CA ASN A 106 32.06 -2.53 -5.44
C ASN A 106 31.99 -2.16 -6.93
N HIS A 107 30.78 -2.08 -7.51
CA HIS A 107 30.58 -1.99 -8.96
C HIS A 107 30.52 -0.55 -9.45
N LEU A 108 29.95 0.33 -8.63
CA LEU A 108 29.69 1.69 -9.05
C LEU A 108 29.86 2.68 -7.90
N HIS A 109 30.40 3.85 -8.24
CA HIS A 109 30.61 4.96 -7.33
C HIS A 109 30.42 6.28 -8.07
N THR A 110 29.54 7.15 -7.59
CA THR A 110 29.32 8.50 -8.13
C THR A 110 29.28 9.53 -7.02
N THR A 111 29.64 10.78 -7.31
CA THR A 111 29.54 11.90 -6.38
C THR A 111 28.88 13.08 -7.06
N ILE A 112 27.88 13.67 -6.40
CA ILE A 112 27.06 14.77 -6.90
C ILE A 112 26.89 15.85 -5.82
N GLY A 113 26.68 17.09 -6.25
CA GLY A 113 26.33 18.20 -5.36
C GLY A 113 24.82 18.29 -5.17
N VAL A 114 24.35 18.16 -3.95
CA VAL A 114 22.92 18.25 -3.57
C VAL A 114 22.73 19.50 -2.71
N PRO A 115 21.72 20.36 -2.97
CA PRO A 115 21.46 21.50 -2.10
C PRO A 115 21.08 21.04 -0.69
N VAL A 116 21.53 21.79 0.33
CA VAL A 116 21.03 21.59 1.70
C VAL A 116 19.56 22.00 1.77
N ASN A 117 18.76 21.30 2.59
CA ASN A 117 17.32 21.52 2.72
C ASN A 117 16.54 21.22 1.42
N ALA A 118 17.03 20.28 0.62
CA ALA A 118 16.34 19.82 -0.58
C ALA A 118 15.42 18.63 -0.28
N THR A 119 14.36 18.49 -1.05
CA THR A 119 13.49 17.31 -1.03
C THR A 119 13.13 16.98 -2.48
N GLY A 120 13.25 15.72 -2.87
CA GLY A 120 13.00 15.27 -4.23
C GLY A 120 14.13 15.61 -5.20
N PHE A 121 15.38 15.75 -4.74
CA PHE A 121 16.50 16.00 -5.65
C PHE A 121 16.80 14.73 -6.42
N GLU A 122 16.38 14.69 -7.69
CA GLU A 122 16.57 13.55 -8.57
C GLU A 122 17.89 13.65 -9.35
N PHE A 123 18.57 12.52 -9.50
CA PHE A 123 19.70 12.40 -10.41
C PHE A 123 19.72 11.02 -11.09
N SER A 124 20.34 10.96 -12.27
CA SER A 124 20.47 9.74 -13.07
C SER A 124 21.84 9.07 -12.83
N LEU A 125 21.84 7.76 -12.76
CA LEU A 125 22.99 6.91 -12.48
C LEU A 125 23.15 5.83 -13.55
N ASP A 126 24.28 5.81 -14.25
CA ASP A 126 24.57 4.79 -15.27
C ASP A 126 24.78 3.42 -14.62
N ILE A 127 23.84 2.49 -14.77
CA ILE A 127 23.87 1.15 -14.19
C ILE A 127 24.31 0.06 -15.17
N ARG A 128 24.93 0.41 -16.31
CA ARG A 128 25.38 -0.55 -17.36
C ARG A 128 26.28 -1.66 -16.87
N SER A 129 27.05 -1.41 -15.81
CA SER A 129 27.99 -2.37 -15.25
C SER A 129 27.32 -3.40 -14.32
N LEU A 130 26.05 -3.17 -13.95
CA LEU A 130 25.28 -4.09 -13.13
C LEU A 130 24.69 -5.21 -14.01
N LEU A 131 24.54 -6.39 -13.41
CA LEU A 131 23.86 -7.52 -14.04
C LEU A 131 22.46 -7.62 -13.46
N ALA A 132 21.47 -7.83 -14.32
CA ALA A 132 20.11 -8.01 -13.86
C ALA A 132 20.00 -9.30 -13.02
N GLN A 133 19.40 -9.21 -11.82
CA GLN A 133 19.31 -10.33 -10.88
C GLN A 133 18.15 -10.16 -9.89
N LYS A 134 17.58 -11.27 -9.41
CA LYS A 134 16.49 -11.25 -8.43
C LYS A 134 16.91 -10.71 -7.05
N THR A 135 18.19 -10.76 -6.71
CA THR A 135 18.70 -10.23 -5.44
C THR A 135 19.02 -8.75 -5.59
N ALA A 136 18.38 -7.90 -4.78
CA ALA A 136 18.65 -6.47 -4.81
C ALA A 136 20.13 -6.14 -4.50
N TYR A 137 20.66 -5.11 -5.17
CA TYR A 137 21.97 -4.55 -4.87
C TYR A 137 21.90 -3.68 -3.61
N ASN A 138 22.86 -3.84 -2.71
CA ASN A 138 23.03 -2.93 -1.58
C ASN A 138 23.63 -1.60 -2.06
N VAL A 139 22.94 -0.51 -1.76
CA VAL A 139 23.35 0.85 -2.09
C VAL A 139 23.67 1.58 -0.80
N SER A 140 24.87 2.16 -0.73
CA SER A 140 25.28 3.03 0.36
C SER A 140 25.38 4.46 -0.14
N CYS A 141 24.68 5.37 0.53
CA CYS A 141 24.72 6.80 0.24
C CYS A 141 25.39 7.51 1.42
N SER A 142 26.32 8.40 1.13
CA SER A 142 27.06 9.17 2.11
C SER A 142 27.08 10.63 1.70
N ALA A 143 26.88 11.55 2.63
CA ALA A 143 26.91 12.98 2.38
C ALA A 143 28.00 13.63 3.22
N THR A 144 28.78 14.51 2.59
CA THR A 144 29.75 15.37 3.26
C THR A 144 29.28 16.80 3.18
N TYR A 145 29.05 17.40 4.34
CA TYR A 145 28.64 18.79 4.48
C TYR A 145 29.77 19.61 5.10
N LYS A 146 30.13 20.74 4.47
CA LYS A 146 31.20 21.63 4.93
C LYS A 146 30.66 23.02 5.21
N ILE A 147 30.99 23.56 6.37
CA ILE A 147 30.56 24.88 6.83
C ILE A 147 31.80 25.68 7.21
N GLU A 148 31.89 26.91 6.73
CA GLU A 148 32.84 27.88 7.23
C GLU A 148 32.24 28.62 8.42
N THR A 149 32.92 28.55 9.57
CA THR A 149 32.50 29.30 10.76
C THR A 149 33.10 30.70 10.77
N SER A 150 32.53 31.61 11.55
CA SER A 150 32.99 33.00 11.70
C SER A 150 34.45 33.16 12.16
N SER A 151 35.09 32.08 12.61
CA SER A 151 36.51 32.02 12.99
C SER A 151 37.42 31.45 11.88
N SER A 152 36.94 31.37 10.64
CA SER A 152 37.63 30.74 9.50
C SER A 152 37.97 29.26 9.70
N LYS A 153 37.30 28.59 10.64
CA LYS A 153 37.42 27.14 10.86
C LYS A 153 36.35 26.44 10.04
N THR A 154 36.75 25.53 9.14
CA THR A 154 35.81 24.67 8.42
C THR A 154 35.39 23.51 9.32
N ILE A 155 34.08 23.37 9.56
CA ILE A 155 33.49 22.19 10.18
C ILE A 155 33.02 21.27 9.04
N THR A 156 33.41 20.00 9.11
CA THR A 156 32.91 18.96 8.20
C THR A 156 32.02 18.00 8.98
N GLN A 157 30.80 17.78 8.51
CA GLN A 157 29.87 16.79 9.02
C GLN A 157 29.64 15.69 7.97
N TYR A 158 29.39 14.48 8.46
CA TYR A 158 29.18 13.30 7.64
C TYR A 158 27.83 12.68 7.97
N PHE A 159 27.08 12.32 6.94
CA PHE A 159 25.81 11.63 7.04
C PHE A 159 25.84 10.39 6.15
N SER A 160 25.15 9.33 6.54
CA SER A 160 25.10 8.09 5.76
C SER A 160 23.76 7.41 5.91
N THR A 161 23.30 6.80 4.83
CA THR A 161 22.12 5.94 4.82
C THR A 161 22.32 4.82 3.81
N ASN A 162 21.58 3.73 3.98
CA ASN A 162 21.63 2.58 3.08
C ASN A 162 20.24 2.35 2.48
N THR A 163 20.22 1.87 1.25
CA THR A 163 19.01 1.47 0.53
C THR A 163 19.34 0.29 -0.39
N SER A 164 18.37 -0.15 -1.18
CA SER A 164 18.54 -1.24 -2.13
C SER A 164 18.08 -0.83 -3.53
N LEU A 165 18.79 -1.30 -4.55
CA LEU A 165 18.39 -1.20 -5.96
C LEU A 165 17.98 -2.58 -6.46
N LEU A 166 16.70 -2.75 -6.76
CA LEU A 166 16.18 -3.97 -7.38
C LEU A 166 16.24 -3.80 -8.91
N TYR A 167 17.17 -4.50 -9.55
CA TYR A 167 17.38 -4.50 -10.99
C TYR A 167 17.17 -5.91 -11.53
N LEU A 168 15.99 -6.15 -12.11
CA LEU A 168 15.52 -7.49 -12.50
C LEU A 168 15.75 -7.76 -13.99
N PRO A 169 15.94 -9.05 -14.36
CA PRO A 169 15.94 -9.45 -15.76
C PRO A 169 14.60 -9.16 -16.44
N ASP A 170 14.61 -9.03 -17.75
CA ASP A 170 13.37 -8.93 -18.52
C ASP A 170 12.50 -10.17 -18.33
N THR A 171 11.19 -9.96 -18.34
CA THR A 171 10.18 -11.02 -18.21
C THR A 171 9.11 -10.86 -19.28
N SER A 172 8.51 -11.98 -19.68
CA SER A 172 7.33 -11.97 -20.56
C SER A 172 6.01 -11.71 -19.81
N SER A 173 6.06 -11.69 -18.48
CA SER A 173 4.93 -11.34 -17.61
C SER A 173 4.72 -9.82 -17.55
N SER A 174 3.62 -9.36 -16.94
CA SER A 174 3.56 -7.94 -16.57
C SER A 174 4.66 -7.61 -15.56
N VAL A 175 5.12 -6.36 -15.64
CA VAL A 175 5.86 -5.70 -14.57
C VAL A 175 5.17 -4.38 -14.34
N VAL A 176 5.00 -4.04 -13.07
CA VAL A 176 4.29 -2.83 -12.68
C VAL A 176 5.26 -1.85 -12.10
N LYS A 177 5.53 -0.82 -12.90
CA LYS A 177 6.00 0.46 -12.43
C LYS A 177 4.76 1.24 -12.02
N THR A 178 4.75 1.71 -10.79
CA THR A 178 3.59 2.34 -10.18
C THR A 178 3.25 3.65 -10.87
N ASP A 179 2.23 3.62 -11.73
CA ASP A 179 1.55 4.79 -12.27
C ASP A 179 0.09 4.85 -11.78
N LEU A 180 -0.44 6.06 -11.66
CA LEU A 180 -1.77 6.32 -11.08
C LEU A 180 -2.87 5.60 -11.88
N ARG A 181 -3.52 4.60 -11.27
CA ARG A 181 -4.64 3.84 -11.87
C ARG A 181 -5.92 3.95 -11.06
N THR A 182 -7.04 3.83 -11.77
CA THR A 182 -8.40 3.83 -11.22
C THR A 182 -9.01 2.48 -11.45
N GLY A 183 -9.62 1.87 -10.44
CA GLY A 183 -10.34 0.63 -10.66
C GLY A 183 -11.29 0.28 -9.56
N PHE A 184 -11.79 -0.95 -9.67
CA PHE A 184 -13.07 -1.32 -9.11
C PHE A 184 -12.99 -2.66 -8.40
N TYR A 185 -13.46 -2.73 -7.16
CA TYR A 185 -13.57 -4.00 -6.44
C TYR A 185 -14.94 -4.63 -6.66
N ILE A 186 -14.97 -5.93 -6.92
CA ILE A 186 -16.19 -6.67 -7.27
C ILE A 186 -16.18 -8.03 -6.58
N SER A 187 -17.32 -8.46 -6.03
CA SER A 187 -17.42 -9.80 -5.44
C SER A 187 -17.26 -10.88 -6.50
N PHE A 188 -16.34 -11.82 -6.27
CA PHE A 188 -16.22 -12.99 -7.13
C PHE A 188 -17.48 -13.85 -7.06
N ASP A 189 -17.80 -14.42 -5.90
CA ASP A 189 -18.90 -15.37 -5.76
C ASP A 189 -20.28 -14.76 -6.03
N GLN A 190 -20.52 -13.53 -5.57
CA GLN A 190 -21.83 -12.94 -5.72
C GLN A 190 -22.11 -12.46 -7.13
N CYS A 191 -21.07 -12.15 -7.92
CA CYS A 191 -21.22 -11.60 -9.27
C CYS A 191 -20.40 -12.29 -10.34
N LEU A 192 -19.07 -12.22 -10.31
CA LEU A 192 -18.24 -12.74 -11.41
C LEU A 192 -18.45 -14.24 -11.65
N ALA A 193 -18.63 -15.03 -10.59
CA ALA A 193 -18.86 -16.45 -10.69
C ALA A 193 -20.22 -16.81 -11.34
N LYS A 194 -21.18 -15.88 -11.28
CA LYS A 194 -22.53 -16.04 -11.86
C LYS A 194 -22.63 -15.46 -13.26
N ASN A 195 -21.89 -14.38 -13.53
CA ASN A 195 -21.96 -13.65 -14.79
C ASN A 195 -20.66 -12.87 -15.05
N LEU A 196 -19.84 -13.36 -15.98
CA LEU A 196 -18.60 -12.67 -16.37
C LEU A 196 -18.84 -11.39 -17.20
N SER A 197 -20.05 -11.17 -17.74
CA SER A 197 -20.34 -9.95 -18.50
C SER A 197 -20.29 -8.67 -17.66
N PHE A 198 -20.25 -8.79 -16.32
CA PHE A 198 -19.92 -7.65 -15.47
C PHE A 198 -18.52 -7.10 -15.76
N ILE A 199 -17.57 -7.91 -16.22
CA ILE A 199 -16.24 -7.43 -16.60
C ILE A 199 -16.33 -6.57 -17.88
N ASP A 200 -17.14 -7.00 -18.86
CA ASP A 200 -17.40 -6.18 -20.06
C ASP A 200 -18.05 -4.85 -19.69
N GLN A 201 -19.01 -4.84 -18.77
CA GLN A 201 -19.66 -3.60 -18.33
C GLN A 201 -18.69 -2.68 -17.58
N LEU A 202 -17.76 -3.23 -16.78
CA LEU A 202 -16.74 -2.43 -16.10
C LEU A 202 -15.80 -1.74 -17.10
N GLU A 203 -15.43 -2.42 -18.19
CA GLU A 203 -14.64 -1.82 -19.27
C GLU A 203 -15.41 -0.68 -19.96
N VAL A 204 -16.69 -0.91 -20.30
CA VAL A 204 -17.57 0.11 -20.90
C VAL A 204 -17.75 1.33 -19.99
N ASP A 205 -17.80 1.10 -18.68
CA ASP A 205 -17.88 2.16 -17.66
C ASP A 205 -16.57 2.96 -17.52
N GLY A 206 -15.49 2.55 -18.19
CA GLY A 206 -14.20 3.24 -18.21
C GLY A 206 -13.24 2.81 -17.10
N PHE A 207 -13.53 1.73 -16.38
CA PHE A 207 -12.57 1.15 -15.44
C PHE A 207 -11.46 0.44 -16.20
N ASN A 208 -10.21 0.58 -15.73
CA ASN A 208 -9.05 -0.09 -16.33
C ASN A 208 -8.43 -1.16 -15.43
N THR A 209 -8.93 -1.31 -14.22
CA THR A 209 -8.43 -2.26 -13.22
C THR A 209 -9.60 -2.87 -12.44
N ILE A 210 -9.55 -4.17 -12.19
CA ILE A 210 -10.52 -4.85 -11.32
C ILE A 210 -9.82 -5.53 -10.13
N ARG A 211 -10.52 -5.63 -9.01
CA ARG A 211 -10.12 -6.41 -7.82
C ARG A 211 -11.24 -7.38 -7.45
N PRO A 212 -11.20 -8.63 -7.96
CA PRO A 212 -12.10 -9.69 -7.53
C PRO A 212 -11.90 -10.00 -6.04
N LEU A 213 -12.95 -9.91 -5.24
CA LEU A 213 -12.88 -10.25 -3.80
C LEU A 213 -12.99 -11.77 -3.60
N PRO A 214 -12.09 -12.41 -2.82
CA PRO A 214 -12.16 -13.83 -2.49
C PRO A 214 -13.28 -14.13 -1.47
N PRO A 215 -13.61 -15.41 -1.19
CA PRO A 215 -12.94 -16.63 -1.65
C PRO A 215 -13.12 -16.92 -3.15
N TYR A 216 -12.21 -17.73 -3.70
CA TYR A 216 -12.22 -18.16 -5.10
C TYR A 216 -12.55 -19.67 -5.20
N ASP A 217 -13.59 -20.10 -4.50
CA ASP A 217 -13.91 -21.52 -4.26
C ASP A 217 -14.05 -22.32 -5.56
N ASN A 218 -14.55 -21.69 -6.63
CA ASN A 218 -14.60 -22.28 -7.95
C ASN A 218 -13.42 -21.82 -8.82
N ALA A 219 -12.27 -22.46 -8.64
CA ALA A 219 -11.05 -22.15 -9.39
C ALA A 219 -11.24 -22.21 -10.93
N THR A 220 -12.11 -23.09 -11.43
CA THR A 220 -12.39 -23.20 -12.88
C THR A 220 -13.10 -21.95 -13.41
N ILE A 221 -14.05 -21.40 -12.66
CA ILE A 221 -14.71 -20.15 -13.05
C ILE A 221 -13.78 -18.97 -12.79
N PHE A 222 -13.02 -18.98 -11.69
CA PHE A 222 -12.07 -17.92 -11.40
C PHE A 222 -11.04 -17.76 -12.53
N GLN A 223 -10.53 -18.86 -13.12
CA GLN A 223 -9.59 -18.78 -14.23
C GLN A 223 -10.12 -17.99 -15.44
N GLN A 224 -11.44 -17.95 -15.64
CA GLN A 224 -12.05 -17.17 -16.72
C GLN A 224 -11.97 -15.66 -16.46
N VAL A 225 -11.77 -15.22 -15.21
CA VAL A 225 -11.63 -13.80 -14.84
C VAL A 225 -10.29 -13.23 -15.34
N PRO A 226 -9.11 -13.81 -15.05
CA PRO A 226 -7.86 -13.39 -15.67
C PRO A 226 -7.86 -13.47 -17.21
N ASP A 227 -8.46 -14.51 -17.79
CA ASP A 227 -8.53 -14.65 -19.24
C ASP A 227 -9.33 -13.49 -19.86
N LYS A 228 -10.50 -13.19 -19.28
CA LYS A 228 -11.40 -12.13 -19.77
C LYS A 228 -10.83 -10.73 -19.57
N THR A 229 -10.19 -10.47 -18.43
CA THR A 229 -9.53 -9.18 -18.18
C THR A 229 -8.35 -8.96 -19.11
N THR A 230 -7.58 -10.01 -19.41
CA THR A 230 -6.49 -9.94 -20.40
C THR A 230 -7.03 -9.62 -21.79
N GLU A 231 -8.13 -10.27 -22.20
CA GLU A 231 -8.81 -10.00 -23.48
C GLU A 231 -9.24 -8.54 -23.61
N LEU A 232 -9.77 -7.96 -22.53
CA LEU A 232 -10.28 -6.59 -22.48
C LEU A 232 -9.21 -5.53 -22.16
N GLY A 233 -7.95 -5.94 -21.94
CA GLY A 233 -6.87 -5.01 -21.56
C GLY A 233 -7.05 -4.39 -20.16
N LEU A 234 -7.83 -5.03 -19.29
CA LEU A 234 -8.00 -4.63 -17.89
C LEU A 234 -6.88 -5.22 -17.02
N TYR A 235 -6.46 -4.49 -16.00
CA TYR A 235 -5.52 -5.00 -14.99
C TYR A 235 -6.25 -5.71 -13.83
N ILE A 236 -5.58 -6.67 -13.19
CA ILE A 236 -6.08 -7.35 -11.99
C ILE A 236 -5.24 -7.01 -10.77
N VAL A 237 -5.90 -6.66 -9.67
CA VAL A 237 -5.32 -6.79 -8.33
C VAL A 237 -5.73 -8.16 -7.78
N TYR A 238 -4.76 -9.05 -7.59
CA TYR A 238 -5.02 -10.38 -7.03
C TYR A 238 -5.12 -10.29 -5.51
N ASP A 239 -6.28 -10.64 -4.96
CA ASP A 239 -6.60 -10.42 -3.55
C ASP A 239 -6.49 -11.74 -2.76
N MET A 240 -5.42 -11.83 -1.96
CA MET A 240 -5.08 -13.01 -1.16
C MET A 240 -5.67 -12.96 0.25
N GLN A 241 -6.58 -12.01 0.57
CA GLN A 241 -7.00 -11.74 1.96
C GLN A 241 -7.53 -12.96 2.73
N THR A 242 -8.05 -13.98 2.03
CA THR A 242 -8.55 -15.21 2.65
C THR A 242 -7.42 -16.17 3.06
N ASN A 243 -6.34 -16.22 2.28
CA ASN A 243 -5.33 -17.26 2.36
C ASN A 243 -3.95 -16.77 2.81
N TYR A 244 -3.74 -15.45 2.91
CA TYR A 244 -2.42 -14.85 3.13
C TYR A 244 -1.71 -15.35 4.38
N GLN A 245 -2.45 -15.80 5.40
CA GLN A 245 -1.88 -16.35 6.63
C GLN A 245 -1.34 -17.78 6.49
N ASN A 246 -1.70 -18.49 5.42
CA ASN A 246 -1.23 -19.83 5.10
C ASN A 246 -0.20 -19.76 3.97
N LEU A 247 1.10 -19.75 4.33
CA LEU A 247 2.17 -19.61 3.36
C LEU A 247 2.19 -20.73 2.30
N THR A 248 1.67 -21.93 2.60
CA THR A 248 1.55 -23.00 1.59
C THR A 248 0.52 -22.63 0.52
N ALA A 249 -0.62 -22.07 0.91
CA ALA A 249 -1.62 -21.59 -0.05
C ALA A 249 -1.09 -20.39 -0.86
N VAL A 250 -0.34 -19.50 -0.22
CA VAL A 250 0.31 -18.36 -0.91
C VAL A 250 1.29 -18.84 -1.99
N VAL A 251 2.11 -19.86 -1.71
CA VAL A 251 3.00 -20.48 -2.71
C VAL A 251 2.20 -20.96 -3.92
N GLU A 252 1.10 -21.68 -3.70
CA GLU A 252 0.25 -22.21 -4.77
C GLU A 252 -0.38 -21.08 -5.61
N GLU A 253 -0.82 -20.00 -4.98
CA GLU A 253 -1.39 -18.84 -5.69
C GLU A 253 -0.33 -18.09 -6.51
N ILE A 254 0.89 -17.88 -5.97
CA ILE A 254 1.99 -17.24 -6.71
C ILE A 254 2.38 -18.07 -7.93
N ASP A 255 2.54 -19.39 -7.76
CA ASP A 255 2.94 -20.29 -8.84
C ASP A 255 1.94 -20.29 -10.01
N VAL A 256 0.66 -20.06 -9.72
CA VAL A 256 -0.38 -20.03 -10.75
C VAL A 256 -0.53 -18.65 -11.40
N TYR A 257 -0.49 -17.56 -10.63
CA TYR A 257 -0.95 -16.25 -11.10
C TYR A 257 0.15 -15.20 -11.30
N SER A 258 1.39 -15.43 -10.85
CA SER A 258 2.50 -14.46 -11.03
C SER A 258 2.87 -14.21 -12.50
N SER A 259 2.53 -15.14 -13.40
CA SER A 259 2.80 -14.99 -14.84
C SER A 259 1.66 -14.36 -15.62
N LEU A 260 0.60 -13.89 -14.96
CA LEU A 260 -0.47 -13.18 -15.64
C LEU A 260 0.09 -11.92 -16.33
N PRO A 261 -0.26 -11.66 -17.59
CA PRO A 261 0.29 -10.52 -18.34
C PRO A 261 -0.33 -9.17 -17.95
N ASN A 262 -1.36 -9.19 -17.10
CA ASN A 262 -2.11 -8.03 -16.65
C ASN A 262 -2.23 -7.97 -15.11
N LEU A 263 -1.39 -8.72 -14.38
CA LEU A 263 -1.34 -8.62 -12.93
C LEU A 263 -0.78 -7.25 -12.53
N LEU A 264 -1.54 -6.52 -11.71
CA LEU A 264 -1.13 -5.21 -11.24
C LEU A 264 -0.25 -5.34 -9.99
N HIS A 265 -0.77 -5.98 -8.97
CA HIS A 265 -0.09 -6.21 -7.70
C HIS A 265 -0.83 -7.27 -6.90
N TRP A 266 -0.14 -7.81 -5.90
CA TRP A 266 -0.71 -8.72 -4.90
C TRP A 266 -1.27 -7.92 -3.74
N LYS A 267 -2.51 -8.16 -3.32
CA LYS A 267 -3.06 -7.57 -2.11
C LYS A 267 -3.16 -8.64 -1.04
N ILE A 268 -2.37 -8.52 0.03
CA ILE A 268 -2.19 -9.61 1.01
C ILE A 268 -3.24 -9.60 2.11
N ALA A 269 -3.65 -8.45 2.63
CA ALA A 269 -4.57 -8.40 3.77
C ALA A 269 -5.58 -7.27 3.65
N ARG A 270 -6.75 -7.50 4.25
CA ARG A 270 -7.82 -6.51 4.42
C ARG A 270 -8.01 -6.21 5.89
N GLU A 271 -7.70 -4.96 6.25
CA GLU A 271 -7.93 -4.39 7.58
C GLU A 271 -7.38 -5.27 8.73
N PRO A 272 -6.15 -5.80 8.62
CA PRO A 272 -5.56 -6.65 9.66
C PRO A 272 -5.34 -5.89 10.98
N ASP A 273 -5.20 -4.58 10.90
CA ASP A 273 -5.17 -3.64 12.01
C ASP A 273 -6.50 -3.57 12.78
N ALA A 274 -7.62 -3.75 12.10
CA ALA A 274 -8.94 -3.83 12.74
C ALA A 274 -9.23 -5.24 13.29
N SER A 275 -8.87 -6.31 12.57
CA SER A 275 -9.03 -7.70 13.04
C SER A 275 -7.96 -8.15 14.04
N SER A 276 -6.93 -7.32 14.25
CA SER A 276 -5.76 -7.61 15.08
C SER A 276 -5.05 -8.91 14.65
N ASP A 277 -4.90 -9.09 13.34
CA ASP A 277 -4.13 -10.22 12.80
C ASP A 277 -2.64 -10.10 13.21
N PRO A 278 -1.88 -11.20 13.33
CA PRO A 278 -0.48 -11.08 13.72
C PRO A 278 0.35 -10.30 12.68
N VAL A 279 1.02 -9.23 13.11
CA VAL A 279 1.89 -8.40 12.25
C VAL A 279 2.97 -9.22 11.51
N THR A 280 3.46 -10.28 12.15
CA THR A 280 4.46 -11.19 11.56
C THR A 280 3.92 -11.92 10.34
N THR A 281 2.61 -12.16 10.28
CA THR A 281 2.00 -12.92 9.19
C THR A 281 2.01 -12.12 7.90
N ALA A 282 1.56 -10.86 7.94
CA ALA A 282 1.62 -9.96 6.79
C ALA A 282 3.06 -9.82 6.26
N ARG A 283 4.04 -9.66 7.18
CA ARG A 283 5.45 -9.57 6.82
C ARG A 283 5.99 -10.83 6.15
N ASN A 284 5.70 -12.01 6.70
CA ASN A 284 6.15 -13.27 6.13
C ASN A 284 5.58 -13.51 4.71
N THR A 285 4.32 -13.15 4.49
CA THR A 285 3.67 -13.25 3.17
C THR A 285 4.32 -12.31 2.17
N TYR A 286 4.58 -11.06 2.56
CA TYR A 286 5.31 -10.09 1.74
C TYR A 286 6.71 -10.59 1.33
N ASP A 287 7.49 -11.08 2.29
CA ASP A 287 8.84 -11.59 2.03
C ASP A 287 8.81 -12.81 1.09
N LEU A 288 7.82 -13.70 1.24
CA LEU A 288 7.61 -14.85 0.36
C LEU A 288 7.26 -14.43 -1.08
N ILE A 289 6.34 -13.47 -1.25
CA ILE A 289 5.97 -12.96 -2.59
C ILE A 289 7.20 -12.35 -3.29
N HIS A 290 7.98 -11.53 -2.59
CA HIS A 290 9.20 -10.97 -3.17
C HIS A 290 10.25 -12.02 -3.52
N GLN A 291 10.34 -13.09 -2.73
CA GLN A 291 11.27 -14.18 -3.01
C GLN A 291 10.88 -14.96 -4.27
N MET A 292 9.59 -15.22 -4.47
CA MET A 292 9.09 -16.06 -5.56
C MET A 292 8.86 -15.27 -6.85
N ASP A 293 8.06 -14.21 -6.78
CA ASP A 293 7.72 -13.34 -7.89
C ASP A 293 8.80 -12.27 -8.04
N GLY A 294 8.76 -11.26 -7.16
CA GLY A 294 9.68 -10.13 -7.15
C GLY A 294 9.37 -9.02 -8.17
N TYR A 295 8.47 -9.25 -9.13
CA TYR A 295 8.15 -8.28 -10.20
C TYR A 295 6.92 -7.42 -9.90
N HIS A 296 5.98 -7.94 -9.11
CA HIS A 296 4.74 -7.26 -8.76
C HIS A 296 4.80 -6.70 -7.33
N PRO A 297 4.35 -5.44 -7.12
CA PRO A 297 4.24 -4.88 -5.78
C PRO A 297 3.29 -5.69 -4.88
N VAL A 298 3.43 -5.48 -3.57
CA VAL A 298 2.54 -6.06 -2.56
C VAL A 298 1.83 -4.95 -1.80
N SER A 299 0.49 -4.99 -1.75
CA SER A 299 -0.35 -4.03 -1.04
C SER A 299 -1.02 -4.60 0.20
N ILE A 300 -1.23 -3.72 1.16
CA ILE A 300 -2.05 -3.96 2.35
C ILE A 300 -3.13 -2.89 2.45
N VAL A 301 -4.31 -3.28 2.92
CA VAL A 301 -5.40 -2.36 3.17
C VAL A 301 -5.53 -2.18 4.69
N LEU A 302 -5.35 -0.97 5.18
CA LEU A 302 -5.51 -0.61 6.60
C LEU A 302 -6.74 0.27 6.79
N ASN A 303 -7.39 0.17 7.94
CA ASN A 303 -8.58 0.96 8.27
C ASN A 303 -8.32 1.90 9.46
N CYS A 304 -7.71 1.37 10.51
CA CYS A 304 -7.41 2.10 11.73
C CYS A 304 -6.51 3.31 11.41
N GLU A 305 -6.67 4.38 12.18
CA GLU A 305 -5.81 5.54 12.11
C GLU A 305 -4.40 5.08 12.43
N ASP A 306 -4.19 4.66 13.67
CA ASP A 306 -2.87 4.67 14.29
C ASP A 306 -2.48 3.36 14.98
N TYR A 307 -3.39 2.39 15.07
CA TYR A 307 -3.16 1.12 15.74
C TYR A 307 -2.20 0.23 14.93
N ASP A 308 -1.03 -0.04 15.50
CA ASP A 308 0.05 -0.86 14.94
C ASP A 308 0.43 -0.47 13.50
N PHE A 309 0.27 0.82 13.16
CA PHE A 309 0.53 1.31 11.82
C PHE A 309 1.94 0.96 11.32
N ALA A 310 2.97 1.26 12.13
CA ALA A 310 4.37 1.02 11.75
C ALA A 310 4.68 -0.46 11.45
N PRO A 311 4.36 -1.43 12.32
CA PRO A 311 4.65 -2.83 12.04
C PRO A 311 3.83 -3.41 10.87
N TYR A 312 2.60 -2.94 10.61
CA TYR A 312 1.85 -3.40 9.43
C TYR A 312 2.41 -2.87 8.12
N VAL A 313 2.92 -1.63 8.09
CA VAL A 313 3.44 -1.06 6.85
C VAL A 313 4.88 -1.48 6.57
N GLU A 314 5.65 -1.98 7.53
CA GLU A 314 7.05 -2.37 7.31
C GLU A 314 7.21 -3.44 6.21
N GLY A 315 6.20 -4.29 5.98
CA GLY A 315 6.17 -5.36 4.98
C GLY A 315 5.18 -5.15 3.84
N THR A 316 5.19 -3.98 3.20
CA THR A 316 4.36 -3.72 2.00
C THR A 316 5.02 -2.66 1.12
N ASP A 317 4.75 -2.72 -0.18
CA ASP A 317 5.13 -1.66 -1.12
C ASP A 317 4.02 -0.60 -1.25
N ILE A 318 2.77 -0.96 -0.93
CA ILE A 318 1.58 -0.16 -1.21
C ILE A 318 0.65 -0.16 0.01
N VAL A 319 0.51 0.99 0.66
CA VAL A 319 -0.44 1.15 1.78
C VAL A 319 -1.74 1.78 1.27
N VAL A 320 -2.82 1.00 1.29
CA VAL A 320 -4.16 1.47 0.93
C VAL A 320 -4.93 1.83 2.20
N GLN A 321 -5.48 3.04 2.23
CA GLN A 321 -6.35 3.51 3.30
C GLN A 321 -7.80 3.12 2.99
N ASN A 322 -8.50 2.50 3.94
CA ASN A 322 -9.90 2.10 3.79
C ASN A 322 -10.79 2.67 4.89
N ALA A 323 -11.04 3.99 4.86
CA ALA A 323 -12.02 4.61 5.76
C ALA A 323 -13.34 4.78 5.02
N TYR A 324 -14.44 4.47 5.69
CA TYR A 324 -15.79 4.76 5.21
C TYR A 324 -16.44 5.84 6.08
N PRO A 325 -15.96 7.10 6.05
CA PRO A 325 -16.46 8.11 6.99
C PRO A 325 -17.86 8.60 6.66
N ILE A 326 -18.35 8.45 5.44
CA ILE A 326 -19.57 9.14 5.02
C ILE A 326 -20.80 8.43 5.60
N GLY A 327 -21.55 9.15 6.44
CA GLY A 327 -22.85 8.69 6.94
C GLY A 327 -22.77 7.58 7.99
N ILE A 328 -21.59 7.32 8.56
CA ILE A 328 -21.43 6.39 9.68
C ILE A 328 -21.73 7.05 11.03
N ASN A 329 -22.04 6.21 12.01
CA ASN A 329 -21.99 6.59 13.42
C ASN A 329 -20.68 6.07 14.02
N ALA A 330 -19.65 6.93 14.08
CA ALA A 330 -18.32 6.54 14.55
C ALA A 330 -18.26 6.20 16.06
N THR A 331 -19.35 6.40 16.81
CA THR A 331 -19.41 6.11 18.25
C THR A 331 -20.22 4.85 18.59
N PHE A 332 -20.86 4.20 17.61
CA PHE A 332 -21.65 2.99 17.84
C PHE A 332 -21.65 2.02 16.65
N SER A 333 -21.35 0.75 16.92
CA SER A 333 -21.35 -0.31 15.92
C SER A 333 -22.74 -0.94 15.78
N PRO A 334 -23.43 -0.80 14.63
CA PRO A 334 -24.73 -1.43 14.43
C PRO A 334 -24.64 -2.95 14.28
N VAL A 335 -23.52 -3.48 13.75
CA VAL A 335 -23.31 -4.92 13.52
C VAL A 335 -23.18 -5.68 14.85
N TRP A 336 -22.47 -5.08 15.80
CA TRP A 336 -22.16 -5.68 17.10
C TRP A 336 -23.04 -5.16 18.23
N HIS A 337 -23.80 -4.09 17.98
CA HIS A 337 -24.61 -3.37 18.97
C HIS A 337 -23.81 -2.90 20.19
N THR A 338 -22.64 -2.34 19.95
CA THR A 338 -21.72 -1.86 21.00
C THR A 338 -21.27 -0.43 20.75
N GLU A 339 -21.02 0.32 21.83
CA GLU A 339 -20.33 1.61 21.73
C GLU A 339 -18.90 1.41 21.23
N CYS A 340 -18.41 2.37 20.46
CA CYS A 340 -17.02 2.44 20.05
C CYS A 340 -16.27 3.43 20.91
N THR A 341 -15.20 2.93 21.51
CA THR A 341 -14.23 3.68 22.32
C THR A 341 -12.84 3.44 21.74
N PRO A 342 -11.81 4.19 22.15
CA PRO A 342 -10.44 3.96 21.68
C PRO A 342 -9.93 2.52 21.90
N ASN A 343 -10.53 1.76 22.81
CA ASN A 343 -10.08 0.42 23.17
C ASN A 343 -11.11 -0.68 22.85
N PHE A 344 -12.26 -0.35 22.27
CA PHE A 344 -13.37 -1.30 22.13
C PHE A 344 -14.35 -0.89 21.03
N GLY A 345 -14.85 -1.87 20.27
CA GLY A 345 -15.88 -1.67 19.25
C GLY A 345 -15.32 -1.53 17.83
N HIS A 346 -16.16 -1.84 16.84
CA HIS A 346 -15.81 -1.74 15.42
C HIS A 346 -16.79 -0.81 14.69
N CYS A 347 -16.39 0.46 14.53
CA CYS A 347 -17.21 1.53 13.95
C CYS A 347 -16.82 1.93 12.52
N SER A 348 -16.16 1.04 11.79
CA SER A 348 -15.78 1.22 10.38
C SER A 348 -14.74 2.29 10.08
N CYS A 349 -14.60 3.31 10.92
CA CYS A 349 -13.46 4.22 10.95
C CYS A 349 -13.31 4.78 12.38
N ASP A 350 -12.15 4.58 12.98
CA ASP A 350 -11.78 5.20 14.25
C ASP A 350 -11.55 6.71 14.08
N ASN A 351 -11.91 7.55 15.05
CA ASN A 351 -11.77 9.02 15.06
C ASN A 351 -12.35 9.81 13.86
N CYS A 352 -13.06 9.16 12.93
CA CYS A 352 -13.78 9.83 11.84
C CYS A 352 -14.94 10.68 12.39
N GLN A 353 -15.22 11.82 11.72
CA GLN A 353 -16.28 12.75 12.10
C GLN A 353 -17.58 12.54 11.31
N GLY A 354 -17.57 11.73 10.25
CA GLY A 354 -18.76 11.40 9.48
C GLY A 354 -18.83 12.06 8.10
N PHE A 355 -17.76 12.73 7.64
CA PHE A 355 -17.81 13.63 6.48
C PHE A 355 -16.71 13.32 5.45
N VAL A 356 -16.91 13.77 4.20
CA VAL A 356 -15.96 13.55 3.08
C VAL A 356 -14.53 14.05 3.40
N HIS A 357 -14.40 15.09 4.21
CA HIS A 357 -13.09 15.63 4.60
C HIS A 357 -12.24 14.66 5.43
N ASP A 358 -12.86 13.68 6.11
CA ASP A 358 -12.14 12.67 6.88
C ASP A 358 -11.25 11.80 5.97
N ILE A 359 -11.69 11.53 4.73
CA ILE A 359 -10.90 10.78 3.74
C ILE A 359 -9.58 11.50 3.46
N LYS A 360 -9.65 12.81 3.16
CA LYS A 360 -8.46 13.62 2.90
C LYS A 360 -7.55 13.69 4.13
N ALA A 361 -8.13 13.90 5.31
CA ALA A 361 -7.38 13.95 6.56
C ALA A 361 -6.64 12.62 6.80
N ARG A 362 -7.31 11.49 6.57
CA ARG A 362 -6.74 10.14 6.71
C ARG A 362 -5.60 9.87 5.77
N MET A 363 -5.78 10.18 4.50
CA MET A 363 -4.71 10.08 3.50
C MET A 363 -3.48 10.90 3.92
N GLN A 364 -3.70 12.13 4.39
CA GLN A 364 -2.59 12.97 4.86
C GLN A 364 -1.93 12.41 6.12
N THR A 365 -2.70 11.83 7.03
CA THR A 365 -2.18 11.17 8.24
C THR A 365 -1.28 9.98 7.87
N TYR A 366 -1.72 9.09 6.98
CA TYR A 366 -0.89 7.96 6.52
C TYR A 366 0.39 8.44 5.84
N LYS A 367 0.27 9.42 4.93
CA LYS A 367 1.42 10.06 4.28
C LYS A 367 2.42 10.61 5.30
N ASN A 368 1.94 11.33 6.31
CA ASN A 368 2.80 11.89 7.37
C ASN A 368 3.48 10.81 8.20
N ARG A 369 2.79 9.69 8.49
CA ARG A 369 3.36 8.57 9.23
C ARG A 369 4.44 7.84 8.44
N LEU A 370 4.18 7.55 7.15
CA LEU A 370 5.21 7.01 6.27
C LEU A 370 6.41 7.96 6.14
N TYR A 371 6.18 9.28 6.09
CA TYR A 371 7.27 10.26 6.14
C TYR A 371 8.09 10.14 7.43
N ILE A 372 7.45 10.02 8.60
CA ILE A 372 8.15 9.90 9.89
C ILE A 372 8.98 8.62 9.96
N LEU A 373 8.44 7.51 9.44
CA LEU A 373 9.13 6.21 9.36
C LEU A 373 10.23 6.18 8.28
N GLY A 374 10.25 7.14 7.36
CA GLY A 374 11.18 7.15 6.23
C GLY A 374 10.81 6.20 5.09
N PHE A 375 9.54 5.78 5.03
CA PHE A 375 9.03 4.87 4.01
C PHE A 375 8.46 5.56 2.78
N GLU A 376 8.32 6.89 2.79
CA GLU A 376 7.72 7.65 1.68
C GLU A 376 8.40 7.45 0.30
N ARG A 377 9.67 7.02 0.30
CA ARG A 377 10.46 6.77 -0.93
C ARG A 377 10.59 5.29 -1.27
N CYS A 378 10.18 4.41 -0.36
CA CYS A 378 10.24 2.96 -0.52
C CYS A 378 8.86 2.35 -0.76
N MET A 379 7.80 3.13 -0.57
CA MET A 379 6.41 2.72 -0.71
C MET A 379 5.67 3.70 -1.61
N ASP A 380 4.79 3.15 -2.43
CA ASP A 380 3.77 3.91 -3.11
C ASP A 380 2.56 4.09 -2.21
N GLN A 381 2.10 5.33 -2.12
CA GLN A 381 0.77 5.62 -1.62
C GLN A 381 -0.15 5.65 -2.83
N PRO A 382 -0.93 4.59 -3.13
CA PRO A 382 -2.08 4.80 -3.98
C PRO A 382 -2.93 5.80 -3.21
N SER A 383 -3.05 7.00 -3.78
CA SER A 383 -4.10 7.93 -3.41
C SER A 383 -5.40 7.14 -3.19
N GLY A 384 -6.23 7.51 -2.21
CA GLY A 384 -7.54 6.92 -1.90
C GLY A 384 -8.58 6.98 -3.04
N PHE A 385 -8.11 7.00 -4.29
CA PHE A 385 -8.83 7.05 -5.54
C PHE A 385 -9.63 5.78 -5.85
N TRP A 386 -9.30 4.64 -5.23
CA TRP A 386 -10.10 3.41 -5.36
C TRP A 386 -11.50 3.55 -4.75
N GLN A 387 -11.71 4.55 -3.89
CA GLN A 387 -12.99 4.84 -3.25
C GLN A 387 -13.71 6.05 -3.88
N TRP A 388 -13.00 6.95 -4.56
CA TRP A 388 -13.59 8.16 -5.15
C TRP A 388 -14.38 7.92 -6.44
N SER A 389 -14.09 6.85 -7.20
CA SER A 389 -14.88 6.46 -8.37
C SER A 389 -16.33 6.11 -8.04
N PHE A 390 -16.64 5.87 -6.77
CA PHE A 390 -17.98 5.53 -6.28
C PHE A 390 -18.95 6.72 -6.19
N LEU A 391 -18.45 7.94 -5.99
CA LEU A 391 -19.31 9.06 -5.56
C LEU A 391 -19.92 9.86 -6.70
N GLU A 392 -19.37 9.80 -7.91
CA GLU A 392 -19.83 10.71 -8.98
C GLU A 392 -20.47 10.02 -10.20
N HIS A 393 -20.17 8.75 -10.53
CA HIS A 393 -20.53 8.21 -11.85
C HIS A 393 -21.21 6.82 -11.93
N HIS A 394 -21.20 5.97 -10.90
CA HIS A 394 -21.62 4.55 -11.06
C HIS A 394 -22.53 3.97 -9.96
N SER A 395 -23.62 4.67 -9.62
CA SER A 395 -24.58 4.27 -8.56
C SER A 395 -25.37 2.98 -8.81
N HIS A 396 -25.20 2.32 -9.95
CA HIS A 396 -25.97 1.11 -10.32
C HIS A 396 -25.35 -0.19 -9.77
N TRP A 397 -24.02 -0.24 -9.58
CA TRP A 397 -23.35 -1.44 -9.05
C TRP A 397 -23.76 -1.84 -7.63
N PRO A 398 -23.96 -0.90 -6.68
CA PRO A 398 -24.53 -1.21 -5.36
C PRO A 398 -25.87 -1.92 -5.48
N ALA A 399 -26.77 -1.43 -6.33
CA ALA A 399 -28.10 -2.00 -6.51
C ALA A 399 -28.08 -3.44 -7.04
N MET A 400 -27.01 -3.89 -7.69
CA MET A 400 -26.89 -5.24 -8.24
C MET A 400 -26.41 -6.30 -7.23
N GLY A 401 -26.11 -5.95 -5.98
CA GLY A 401 -25.66 -6.93 -4.99
C GLY A 401 -24.23 -7.45 -5.22
N CYS A 402 -23.47 -6.80 -6.11
CA CYS A 402 -22.09 -7.19 -6.45
C CYS A 402 -21.03 -6.74 -5.46
N TYR A 403 -21.48 -6.17 -4.34
CA TYR A 403 -20.64 -5.73 -3.24
C TYR A 403 -20.94 -6.52 -1.98
N ASP A 404 -19.91 -6.66 -1.15
CA ASP A 404 -20.07 -7.14 0.21
C ASP A 404 -20.79 -6.06 1.03
N TYR A 405 -22.03 -6.36 1.40
CA TYR A 405 -22.96 -5.45 2.08
C TYR A 405 -22.78 -5.44 3.60
N ASP A 406 -21.86 -6.24 4.15
CA ASP A 406 -21.75 -6.46 5.60
C ASP A 406 -21.38 -5.19 6.41
N PHE A 407 -21.17 -4.04 5.75
CA PHE A 407 -20.90 -2.75 6.40
C PHE A 407 -21.87 -1.59 6.08
N LEU A 408 -22.86 -1.77 5.20
CA LEU A 408 -23.75 -0.67 4.75
C LEU A 408 -25.23 -0.83 5.14
N GLU A 409 -25.56 -1.63 6.16
CA GLU A 409 -26.95 -1.76 6.64
C GLU A 409 -27.71 -0.42 6.86
N PRO A 410 -27.11 0.73 7.25
CA PRO A 410 -27.85 1.99 7.39
C PRO A 410 -28.34 2.61 6.07
N TRP A 411 -27.95 2.07 4.90
CA TRP A 411 -28.34 2.60 3.59
C TRP A 411 -29.53 1.89 2.96
N ARG A 412 -29.87 0.67 3.41
CA ARG A 412 -31.02 -0.08 2.88
C ARG A 412 -32.35 0.58 3.28
N ASP A 413 -32.45 1.05 4.52
CA ASP A 413 -33.68 1.65 5.05
C ASP A 413 -34.01 3.04 4.49
N ARG A 414 -33.04 3.70 3.84
CA ARG A 414 -33.25 5.06 3.26
C ARG A 414 -33.74 5.07 1.82
N TYR A 415 -33.68 3.94 1.10
CA TYR A 415 -34.14 3.85 -0.29
C TYR A 415 -35.49 3.12 -0.45
N ASP A 416 -35.98 2.46 0.59
CA ASP A 416 -37.30 1.81 0.62
C ASP A 416 -38.45 2.72 1.10
N SER A 417 -38.18 4.03 1.28
CA SER A 417 -39.27 4.99 1.56
C SER A 417 -40.05 5.30 0.26
N PRO A 418 -41.39 5.22 0.25
CA PRO A 418 -42.17 5.52 -0.95
C PRO A 418 -41.94 6.96 -1.40
N LYS A 419 -41.58 7.14 -2.67
CA LYS A 419 -41.38 8.45 -3.31
C LYS A 419 -42.62 9.33 -3.06
N PRO A 420 -42.48 10.58 -2.56
CA PRO A 420 -43.61 11.47 -2.43
C PRO A 420 -44.15 11.84 -3.81
N SER A 421 -45.45 11.65 -4.00
CA SER A 421 -46.18 12.06 -5.20
C SER A 421 -46.14 13.59 -5.31
N TRP A 422 -45.45 14.10 -6.33
CA TRP A 422 -45.53 15.50 -6.71
C TRP A 422 -46.84 15.72 -7.47
N ASN A 423 -47.86 16.22 -6.77
CA ASN A 423 -49.03 16.81 -7.43
C ASN A 423 -48.68 18.23 -7.87
N SER A 424 -48.86 18.46 -9.17
CA SER A 424 -48.78 19.75 -9.83
C SER A 424 -49.84 20.72 -9.31
N HIS A 425 -49.42 21.88 -8.85
CA HIS A 425 -50.16 23.14 -8.92
C HIS A 425 -49.21 24.30 -9.15
#